data_AF-A0A8C1LUH8-F1
#
_entry.id   AF-A0A8C1LUH8-F1
#
_cell.length_a   1.000
_cell.length_b   1.000
_cell.length_c   1.000
_cell.angle_alpha   90.00
_cell.angle_beta   90.00
_cell.angle_gamma   90.00
#
_symmetry.space_group_name_H-M   'P 1'
#
loop_
_entity.id
_entity.type
_entity.pdbx_description
1 polymer ?
#
loop_
_entity_poly.entity_id
_entity_poly.type
_entity_poly.pdbx_seq_one_letter_code
_entity_poly.pdbx_strand_id
1 'polypeptide(L)'
;MASGSAVSDPSLNGVSSTPGENEYPSGFPQSICDEVPKEKYLCSNCNNVLNKARQTVCGHRYCLACVNWLVRNNKDLVCTKCKEEDPSVENDTSVLTLDQFFNDAAINKEILDLKVHCANHGCPWRSTLKNFEDHQSQCEYALIPCNIGCGLMVQRKSLATHLERGCPNNKTTCPSCSGALTLRELQKHVCPSSVDKKTTKTDKRQKNNHPGSSKKKEPCIFLDVGCPFKGNADKVKEHESCSHVGHLQLLLAVTRALQRTVNSSAERSHHESPDLLQPGQCGASHISQSECEIETDGGDPGVSDKALSLHDDQVELAVGQQLDALQQRVQVLENIISALNREVEKTQISVVALERDNYNSQHLIQHLETKVAEQHQRLVRKDIHITSLQQCISAQQDISYDGTFLWRLCDVSQRLREAASGEKISQYSPAFYTARYGFKVCMRLYLNGDGVGKGTHISLFFVIMKGEYDAILSWPFRHKVTFFLIDQNQREHVIDAFRPDLSSASFHRPISEMNVASGCPLFFPLGKMRSTKHAYCKDDTIYIKCVVDTSS
;
A
#
# COMPACT_ATOMS: atom_id res chain seq x y z
N MET A 1 64.54 -5.95 -3.77
CA MET A 1 64.23 -7.39 -3.91
C MET A 1 63.18 -7.74 -2.85
N ALA A 2 62.24 -8.62 -3.20
CA ALA A 2 61.03 -9.06 -2.45
C ALA A 2 59.93 -7.96 -2.38
N SER A 3 58.75 -8.08 -2.98
CA SER A 3 57.69 -9.12 -3.00
C SER A 3 56.78 -9.07 -1.76
N GLY A 4 55.47 -8.91 -1.96
CA GLY A 4 54.43 -9.10 -0.94
C GLY A 4 53.05 -8.56 -1.34
N SER A 5 52.14 -9.47 -1.70
CA SER A 5 50.75 -9.25 -2.17
C SER A 5 49.75 -8.98 -1.03
N ALA A 6 48.65 -8.27 -1.32
CA ALA A 6 47.34 -8.39 -0.62
C ALA A 6 46.22 -7.78 -1.51
N VAL A 7 45.48 -8.60 -2.27
CA VAL A 7 44.07 -8.99 -2.02
C VAL A 7 43.11 -7.80 -1.92
N SER A 8 42.39 -7.53 -3.01
CA SER A 8 41.28 -6.58 -3.10
C SER A 8 39.94 -7.28 -2.89
N ASP A 9 39.18 -6.81 -1.90
CA ASP A 9 37.83 -7.23 -1.52
C ASP A 9 36.78 -6.43 -2.30
N PRO A 10 35.85 -7.02 -3.06
CA PRO A 10 34.84 -6.28 -3.82
C PRO A 10 33.51 -6.25 -3.06
N SER A 11 33.41 -5.37 -2.05
CA SER A 11 32.18 -5.20 -1.27
C SER A 11 31.81 -3.72 -1.05
N LEU A 12 31.81 -2.89 -2.10
CA LEU A 12 31.16 -1.57 -2.09
C LEU A 12 30.69 -1.23 -3.51
N ASN A 13 29.44 -1.58 -3.85
CA ASN A 13 28.74 -0.94 -4.96
C ASN A 13 27.53 -0.20 -4.40
N GLY A 14 27.48 1.09 -4.74
CA GLY A 14 26.81 2.14 -3.98
C GLY A 14 25.29 2.04 -3.94
N VAL A 15 24.76 2.40 -2.78
CA VAL A 15 23.35 2.75 -2.60
C VAL A 15 23.07 3.99 -3.46
N SER A 16 22.14 3.88 -4.41
CA SER A 16 21.67 5.02 -5.21
C SER A 16 21.07 6.09 -4.29
N SER A 17 21.60 7.30 -4.38
CA SER A 17 21.25 8.47 -3.54
C SER A 17 19.98 9.19 -3.97
N THR A 18 19.19 8.64 -4.90
CA THR A 18 17.98 9.28 -5.42
C THR A 18 16.78 8.32 -5.45
N PRO A 19 15.56 8.80 -5.14
CA PRO A 19 14.35 8.00 -5.31
C PRO A 19 14.19 7.60 -6.78
N GLY A 20 13.82 6.33 -7.04
CA GLY A 20 13.33 5.96 -8.37
C GLY A 20 12.07 6.74 -8.70
N GLU A 21 11.95 7.21 -9.95
CA GLU A 21 10.82 8.02 -10.45
C GLU A 21 9.43 7.38 -10.22
N ASN A 22 9.40 6.07 -9.92
CA ASN A 22 8.18 5.28 -9.76
C ASN A 22 7.58 5.27 -8.34
N GLU A 23 8.27 5.79 -7.32
CA GLU A 23 7.76 5.77 -5.93
C GLU A 23 7.23 7.13 -5.45
N TYR A 24 7.82 8.24 -5.90
CA TYR A 24 7.33 9.60 -5.67
C TYR A 24 7.82 10.52 -6.80
N PRO A 25 6.95 11.29 -7.49
CA PRO A 25 7.44 12.29 -8.45
C PRO A 25 8.33 13.27 -7.70
N SER A 26 9.61 13.32 -8.07
CA SER A 26 10.59 14.21 -7.49
C SER A 26 10.43 15.63 -8.09
N GLY A 27 11.35 16.56 -7.81
CA GLY A 27 11.24 17.95 -8.29
C GLY A 27 11.09 18.05 -9.81
N PHE A 28 10.65 19.21 -10.31
CA PHE A 28 10.51 19.43 -11.75
C PHE A 28 11.90 19.53 -12.42
N PRO A 29 12.17 18.77 -13.50
CA PRO A 29 13.47 18.80 -14.16
C PRO A 29 13.85 20.22 -14.58
N GLN A 30 15.10 20.65 -14.32
CA GLN A 30 15.55 22.00 -14.69
C GLN A 30 15.42 22.27 -16.20
N SER A 31 15.49 21.21 -17.02
CA SER A 31 15.39 21.29 -18.48
C SER A 31 14.07 21.84 -19.00
N ILE A 32 13.00 21.83 -18.20
CA ILE A 32 11.70 22.38 -18.62
C ILE A 32 11.65 23.90 -18.47
N CYS A 33 12.59 24.51 -17.73
CA CYS A 33 12.63 25.94 -17.53
C CYS A 33 13.25 26.63 -18.75
N ASP A 34 12.64 27.75 -19.17
CA ASP A 34 13.16 28.54 -20.29
C ASP A 34 14.48 29.23 -19.93
N GLU A 35 14.64 29.58 -18.66
CA GLU A 35 15.87 30.14 -18.09
C GLU A 35 16.43 29.19 -17.02
N VAL A 36 17.75 29.23 -16.81
CA VAL A 36 18.41 28.45 -15.77
C VAL A 36 17.83 28.86 -14.40
N PRO A 37 17.20 27.94 -13.65
CA PRO A 37 16.59 28.28 -12.37
C PRO A 37 17.66 28.73 -11.37
N LYS A 38 17.35 29.77 -10.59
CA LYS A 38 18.22 30.22 -9.48
C LYS A 38 18.39 29.10 -8.46
N GLU A 39 19.56 29.03 -7.82
CA GLU A 39 19.87 27.98 -6.84
C GLU A 39 18.85 27.89 -5.69
N LYS A 40 18.27 29.03 -5.27
CA LYS A 40 17.20 29.06 -4.26
C LYS A 40 15.91 28.30 -4.64
N TYR A 41 15.72 27.99 -5.92
CA TYR A 41 14.59 27.22 -6.43
C TYR A 41 14.91 25.73 -6.60
N LEU A 42 16.16 25.32 -6.35
CA LEU A 42 16.61 23.94 -6.52
C LEU A 42 16.53 23.16 -5.21
N CYS A 43 16.22 21.88 -5.34
CA CYS A 43 16.20 20.95 -4.23
C CYS A 43 17.62 20.48 -3.88
N SER A 44 17.99 20.59 -2.61
CA SER A 44 19.27 20.13 -2.07
C SER A 44 19.51 18.61 -2.15
N ASN A 45 18.50 17.81 -2.54
CA ASN A 45 18.64 16.36 -2.70
C ASN A 45 18.57 15.90 -4.16
N CYS A 46 17.52 16.28 -4.91
CA CYS A 46 17.36 15.84 -6.30
C CYS A 46 17.91 16.82 -7.33
N ASN A 47 18.37 18.00 -6.90
CA ASN A 47 18.86 19.09 -7.74
C ASN A 47 17.88 19.54 -8.85
N ASN A 48 16.60 19.23 -8.70
CA ASN A 48 15.53 19.69 -9.59
C ASN A 48 14.80 20.89 -8.98
N VAL A 49 14.00 21.60 -9.78
CA VAL A 49 13.16 22.71 -9.30
C VAL A 49 12.19 22.17 -8.26
N LEU A 50 12.10 22.85 -7.11
CA LEU A 50 11.36 22.36 -5.96
C LEU A 50 9.88 22.11 -6.29
N ASN A 51 9.41 20.92 -5.95
CA ASN A 51 7.98 20.58 -5.96
C ASN A 51 7.49 20.46 -4.52
N LYS A 52 6.55 21.33 -4.12
CA LYS A 52 6.07 21.49 -2.74
C LYS A 52 7.25 21.70 -1.77
N ALA A 53 7.93 22.82 -1.93
CA ALA A 53 9.14 23.18 -1.20
C ALA A 53 8.97 23.07 0.32
N ARG A 54 9.97 22.46 0.95
CA ARG A 54 10.15 22.33 2.40
C ARG A 54 11.50 22.93 2.78
N GLN A 55 11.52 23.81 3.77
CA GLN A 55 12.73 24.45 4.26
C GLN A 55 13.10 23.89 5.63
N THR A 56 14.39 23.60 5.83
CA THR A 56 14.94 23.16 7.12
C THR A 56 15.27 24.34 8.02
N VAL A 57 15.51 24.09 9.32
CA VAL A 57 15.97 25.14 10.27
C VAL A 57 17.28 25.79 9.80
N CYS A 58 18.18 25.02 9.20
CA CYS A 58 19.42 25.53 8.62
C CYS A 58 19.22 26.30 7.30
N GLY A 59 17.98 26.47 6.81
CA GLY A 59 17.63 27.31 5.67
C GLY A 59 17.64 26.61 4.30
N HIS A 60 18.06 25.35 4.23
CA HIS A 60 18.13 24.54 3.02
C HIS A 60 16.77 24.01 2.57
N ARG A 61 16.61 23.77 1.26
CA ARG A 61 15.29 23.50 0.65
C ARG A 61 15.23 22.14 -0.04
N TYR A 62 14.11 21.45 0.18
CA TYR A 62 13.88 20.10 -0.32
C TYR A 62 12.47 19.98 -0.92
N CYS A 63 12.30 19.12 -1.93
CA CYS A 63 10.97 18.71 -2.38
C CYS A 63 10.30 17.87 -1.29
N LEU A 64 8.97 17.96 -1.15
CA LEU A 64 8.22 17.12 -0.20
C LEU A 64 8.51 15.62 -0.39
N ALA A 65 8.57 15.17 -1.65
CA ALA A 65 8.93 13.79 -1.99
C ALA A 65 10.33 13.41 -1.50
N CYS A 66 11.31 14.30 -1.67
CA CYS A 66 12.68 14.07 -1.20
C CYS A 66 12.76 14.02 0.32
N VAL A 67 12.05 14.90 1.02
CA VAL A 67 11.98 14.85 2.50
C VAL A 67 11.42 13.51 2.97
N ASN A 68 10.28 13.08 2.39
CA ASN A 68 9.65 11.81 2.76
C ASN A 68 10.56 10.61 2.52
N TRP A 69 11.33 10.62 1.42
CA TRP A 69 12.30 9.56 1.13
C TRP A 69 13.49 9.58 2.09
N LEU A 70 14.07 10.76 2.34
CA LEU A 70 15.23 10.93 3.21
C LEU A 70 14.92 10.49 4.65
N VAL A 71 13.78 10.90 5.20
CA VAL A 71 13.35 10.55 6.56
C VAL A 71 13.04 9.05 6.70
N ARG A 72 12.51 8.41 5.66
CA ARG A 72 12.20 6.96 5.71
C ARG A 72 13.43 6.08 5.68
N ASN A 73 14.45 6.49 4.93
CA ASN A 73 15.60 5.64 4.63
C ASN A 73 16.83 5.93 5.51
N ASN A 74 16.85 7.04 6.25
CA ASN A 74 17.99 7.43 7.08
C ASN A 74 17.53 7.68 8.53
N LYS A 75 18.16 6.98 9.49
CA LYS A 75 17.88 7.15 10.92
C LYS A 75 18.56 8.39 11.51
N ASP A 76 19.72 8.76 10.97
CA ASP A 76 20.53 9.91 11.41
C ASP A 76 20.73 10.88 10.23
N LEU A 77 19.64 11.54 9.84
CA LEU A 77 19.65 12.42 8.67
C LEU A 77 20.34 13.74 9.01
N VAL A 78 21.47 14.01 8.35
CA VAL A 78 22.17 15.31 8.41
C VAL A 78 21.97 16.03 7.09
N CYS A 79 21.74 17.35 7.14
CA CYS A 79 21.63 18.18 5.95
C CYS A 79 22.90 18.07 5.09
N THR A 80 22.79 17.48 3.90
CA THR A 80 23.93 17.22 3.00
C THR A 80 24.62 18.51 2.56
N LYS A 81 23.84 19.56 2.26
CA LYS A 81 24.36 20.89 1.93
C LYS A 81 25.13 21.53 3.09
N CYS A 82 24.68 21.38 4.34
CA CYS A 82 25.45 21.86 5.50
C CYS A 82 26.77 21.11 5.65
N LYS A 83 26.78 19.80 5.38
CA LYS A 83 27.99 18.96 5.41
C LYS A 83 28.98 19.32 4.30
N GLU A 84 28.48 19.76 3.14
CA GLU A 84 29.28 20.24 2.02
C GLU A 84 29.83 21.66 2.24
N GLU A 85 29.07 22.52 2.91
CA GLU A 85 29.45 23.92 3.19
C GLU A 85 30.43 24.05 4.35
N ASP A 86 30.31 23.23 5.41
CA ASP A 86 31.26 23.19 6.53
C ASP A 86 31.37 21.79 7.17
N PRO A 87 32.46 21.03 6.89
CA PRO A 87 32.68 19.70 7.44
C PRO A 87 32.90 19.65 8.97
N SER A 88 33.12 20.79 9.62
CA SER A 88 33.47 20.89 11.04
C SER A 88 32.28 21.17 11.96
N VAL A 89 31.08 21.35 11.39
CA VAL A 89 29.88 21.77 12.11
C VAL A 89 28.97 20.57 12.37
N GLU A 90 29.27 19.82 13.43
CA GLU A 90 28.29 18.99 14.14
C GLU A 90 27.40 19.88 15.02
N ASN A 91 26.70 20.86 14.42
CA ASN A 91 25.69 21.64 15.17
C ASN A 91 24.36 20.88 15.18
N ASP A 92 23.68 20.91 16.32
CA ASP A 92 22.32 20.36 16.52
C ASP A 92 21.29 20.83 15.48
N THR A 93 21.56 21.94 14.76
CA THR A 93 20.72 22.49 13.68
C THR A 93 20.85 21.78 12.33
N SER A 94 21.84 20.91 12.17
CA SER A 94 22.08 20.13 10.95
C SER A 94 21.41 18.75 10.97
N VAL A 95 20.95 18.29 12.14
CA VAL A 95 20.24 17.02 12.34
C VAL A 95 18.78 17.20 11.94
N LEU A 96 18.40 16.69 10.78
CA LEU A 96 17.08 16.86 10.19
C LEU A 96 16.08 15.83 10.73
N THR A 97 15.33 16.19 11.77
CA THR A 97 14.15 15.43 12.21
C THR A 97 12.89 15.87 11.43
N LEU A 98 11.85 15.01 11.38
CA LEU A 98 10.66 15.25 10.54
C LEU A 98 9.94 16.58 10.88
N ASP A 99 10.02 17.00 12.14
CA ASP A 99 9.48 18.25 12.70
C ASP A 99 10.27 19.51 12.31
N GLN A 100 11.47 19.36 11.73
CA GLN A 100 12.32 20.49 11.33
C GLN A 100 12.12 20.92 9.88
N PHE A 101 11.17 20.33 9.15
CA PHE A 101 10.83 20.70 7.77
C PHE A 101 9.56 21.55 7.71
N PHE A 102 9.74 22.84 7.42
CA PHE A 102 8.65 23.81 7.34
C PHE A 102 8.20 24.01 5.90
N ASN A 103 6.91 24.31 5.70
CA ASN A 103 6.39 24.66 4.38
C ASN A 103 6.90 26.04 3.94
N ASP A 104 7.65 26.11 2.84
CA ASP A 104 8.12 27.38 2.29
C ASP A 104 7.09 27.96 1.32
N ALA A 105 6.04 28.59 1.87
CA ALA A 105 4.95 29.14 1.07
C ALA A 105 5.41 30.27 0.12
N ALA A 106 6.42 31.03 0.50
CA ALA A 106 6.96 32.13 -0.30
C ALA A 106 7.63 31.59 -1.57
N ILE A 107 8.55 30.62 -1.41
CA ILE A 107 9.23 30.01 -2.56
C ILE A 107 8.26 29.20 -3.43
N ASN A 108 7.31 28.50 -2.83
CA ASN A 108 6.26 27.82 -3.61
C ASN A 108 5.47 28.80 -4.48
N LYS A 109 5.23 30.04 -4.02
CA LYS A 109 4.55 31.06 -4.84
C LYS A 109 5.45 31.56 -5.98
N GLU A 110 6.73 31.84 -5.70
CA GLU A 110 7.68 32.32 -6.72
C GLU A 110 7.94 31.28 -7.82
N ILE A 111 8.07 29.99 -7.45
CA ILE A 111 8.36 28.90 -8.39
C ILE A 111 7.24 28.71 -9.41
N LEU A 112 5.99 28.98 -9.03
CA LEU A 112 4.84 28.87 -9.93
C LEU A 112 4.86 29.88 -11.08
N ASP A 113 5.59 30.99 -10.93
CA ASP A 113 5.72 32.05 -11.95
C ASP A 113 6.87 31.79 -12.93
N LEU A 114 7.71 30.77 -12.68
CA LEU A 114 8.80 30.39 -13.60
C LEU A 114 8.26 30.05 -14.98
N LYS A 115 8.90 30.57 -16.02
CA LYS A 115 8.60 30.27 -17.42
C LYS A 115 9.12 28.88 -17.78
N VAL A 116 8.22 28.04 -18.28
CA VAL A 116 8.50 26.64 -18.60
C VAL A 116 7.90 26.23 -19.94
N HIS A 117 8.48 25.19 -20.52
CA HIS A 117 8.04 24.57 -21.76
C HIS A 117 7.81 23.07 -21.56
N CYS A 118 7.05 22.47 -22.46
CA CYS A 118 6.77 21.04 -22.41
C CYS A 118 8.00 20.23 -22.86
N ALA A 119 8.37 19.20 -22.08
CA ALA A 119 9.46 18.28 -22.43
C ALA A 119 9.10 17.29 -23.56
N ASN A 120 7.81 17.17 -23.92
CA ASN A 120 7.38 16.27 -24.99
C ASN A 120 7.85 16.79 -26.35
N HIS A 121 8.57 15.95 -27.09
CA HIS A 121 9.13 16.30 -28.40
C HIS A 121 8.05 16.80 -29.38
N GLY A 122 8.25 18.02 -29.90
CA GLY A 122 7.36 18.67 -30.85
C GLY A 122 6.16 19.40 -30.24
N CYS A 123 6.01 19.41 -28.91
CA CYS A 123 4.98 20.21 -28.26
C CYS A 123 5.36 21.70 -28.27
N PRO A 124 4.54 22.61 -28.83
CA PRO A 124 4.85 24.03 -28.89
C PRO A 124 4.48 24.78 -27.59
N TRP A 125 3.97 24.07 -26.57
CA TRP A 125 3.42 24.71 -25.38
C TRP A 125 4.51 25.34 -24.51
N ARG A 126 4.28 26.59 -24.12
CA ARG A 126 5.11 27.40 -23.21
C ARG A 126 4.21 28.25 -22.32
N SER A 127 4.43 28.24 -21.01
CA SER A 127 3.65 29.05 -20.06
C SER A 127 4.42 29.22 -18.74
N THR A 128 3.71 29.44 -17.64
CA THR A 128 4.28 29.38 -16.28
C THR A 128 4.12 27.98 -15.69
N LEU A 129 4.95 27.65 -14.69
CA LEU A 129 4.89 26.35 -14.01
C LEU A 129 3.52 26.10 -13.35
N LYS A 130 2.81 27.15 -12.94
CA LYS A 130 1.42 27.08 -12.46
C LYS A 130 0.48 26.32 -13.40
N ASN A 131 0.65 26.49 -14.71
CA ASN A 131 -0.22 25.89 -15.73
C ASN A 131 0.37 24.59 -16.31
N PHE A 132 1.54 24.16 -15.83
CA PHE A 132 2.29 23.05 -16.40
C PHE A 132 1.61 21.70 -16.14
N GLU A 133 1.11 21.47 -14.93
CA GLU A 133 0.46 20.21 -14.55
C GLU A 133 -0.84 19.97 -15.35
N ASP A 134 -1.66 21.02 -15.49
CA ASP A 134 -2.85 21.00 -16.35
C ASP A 134 -2.49 20.67 -17.80
N HIS A 135 -1.46 21.32 -18.35
CA HIS A 135 -0.96 21.01 -19.68
C HIS A 135 -0.44 19.57 -19.79
N GLN A 136 0.39 19.09 -18.87
CA GLN A 136 1.00 17.76 -18.92
C GLN A 136 -0.09 16.66 -18.96
N SER A 137 -1.17 16.84 -18.20
CA SER A 137 -2.31 15.93 -18.21
C SER A 137 -3.05 15.91 -19.57
N GLN A 138 -3.02 17.00 -20.32
CA GLN A 138 -3.78 17.20 -21.58
C GLN A 138 -2.90 17.27 -22.85
N CYS A 139 -1.58 17.22 -22.72
CA CYS A 139 -0.62 17.33 -23.82
C CYS A 139 -0.86 16.31 -24.94
N GLU A 140 -1.21 16.80 -26.12
CA GLU A 140 -1.43 16.01 -27.33
C GLU A 140 -0.19 15.27 -27.85
N TYR A 141 1.00 15.76 -27.49
CA TYR A 141 2.29 15.22 -27.90
C TYR A 141 2.85 14.21 -26.92
N ALA A 142 2.20 14.02 -25.76
CA ALA A 142 2.61 13.03 -24.78
C ALA A 142 2.56 11.62 -25.38
N LEU A 143 3.63 10.85 -25.18
CA LEU A 143 3.65 9.43 -25.51
C LEU A 143 2.88 8.67 -24.45
N ILE A 144 1.81 8.02 -24.86
CA ILE A 144 0.94 7.21 -24.01
C ILE A 144 0.92 5.77 -24.50
N PRO A 145 0.82 4.78 -23.61
CA PRO A 145 0.68 3.39 -24.03
C PRO A 145 -0.65 3.19 -24.77
N CYS A 146 -0.63 2.37 -25.82
CA CYS A 146 -1.85 1.98 -26.51
C CYS A 146 -2.82 1.29 -25.54
N ASN A 147 -4.06 1.78 -25.48
CA ASN A 147 -5.10 1.29 -24.58
C ASN A 147 -5.62 -0.12 -24.90
N ILE A 148 -5.35 -0.65 -26.10
CA ILE A 148 -5.61 -2.05 -26.48
C ILE A 148 -4.48 -2.98 -26.01
N GLY A 149 -3.40 -2.44 -25.43
CA GLY A 149 -2.31 -3.24 -24.89
C GLY A 149 -1.44 -3.88 -25.98
N CYS A 150 -1.26 -3.19 -27.12
CA CYS A 150 -0.33 -3.65 -28.16
C CYS A 150 1.15 -3.46 -27.81
N GLY A 151 1.45 -2.82 -26.67
CA GLY A 151 2.81 -2.54 -26.19
C GLY A 151 3.46 -1.31 -26.81
N LEU A 152 2.83 -0.67 -27.81
CA LEU A 152 3.38 0.53 -28.44
C LEU A 152 3.02 1.80 -27.65
N MET A 153 4.01 2.68 -27.49
CA MET A 153 3.84 4.06 -27.02
C MET A 153 3.50 4.95 -28.22
N VAL A 154 2.37 5.62 -28.18
CA VAL A 154 1.88 6.46 -29.27
C VAL A 154 1.61 7.87 -28.78
N GLN A 155 1.83 8.88 -29.63
CA GLN A 155 1.43 10.24 -29.30
C GLN A 155 -0.08 10.28 -29.10
N ARG A 156 -0.54 10.99 -28.07
CA ARG A 156 -1.96 11.09 -27.75
C ARG A 156 -2.82 11.53 -28.93
N LYS A 157 -2.39 12.54 -29.70
CA LYS A 157 -3.06 12.97 -30.94
C LYS A 157 -3.15 11.89 -32.02
N SER A 158 -2.19 10.96 -32.05
CA SER A 158 -2.09 9.88 -33.03
C SER A 158 -2.73 8.58 -32.54
N LEU A 159 -3.26 8.54 -31.32
CA LEU A 159 -3.87 7.35 -30.75
C LEU A 159 -5.05 6.88 -31.61
N ALA A 160 -5.94 7.79 -32.04
CA ALA A 160 -7.07 7.43 -32.90
C ALA A 160 -6.62 6.75 -34.21
N THR A 161 -5.67 7.36 -34.92
CA THR A 161 -5.12 6.80 -36.16
C THR A 161 -4.37 5.48 -35.93
N HIS A 162 -3.63 5.38 -34.82
CA HIS A 162 -3.00 4.14 -34.42
C HIS A 162 -4.04 3.03 -34.23
N LEU A 163 -5.10 3.28 -33.48
CA LEU A 163 -6.15 2.29 -33.27
C LEU A 163 -6.76 1.86 -34.60
N GLU A 164 -7.18 2.80 -35.44
CA GLU A 164 -7.84 2.50 -36.71
C GLU A 164 -6.98 1.73 -37.71
N ARG A 165 -5.68 2.07 -37.85
CA ARG A 165 -4.87 1.63 -38.99
C ARG A 165 -3.54 0.96 -38.63
N GLY A 166 -3.07 1.13 -37.40
CA GLY A 166 -1.70 0.78 -37.01
C GLY A 166 -1.58 -0.20 -35.85
N CYS A 167 -2.66 -0.43 -35.08
CA CYS A 167 -2.61 -1.24 -33.87
C CYS A 167 -2.71 -2.73 -34.24
N PRO A 168 -1.67 -3.54 -33.94
CA PRO A 168 -1.68 -4.97 -34.25
C PRO A 168 -2.82 -5.74 -33.57
N ASN A 169 -3.26 -5.23 -32.42
CA ASN A 169 -4.27 -5.86 -31.58
C ASN A 169 -5.67 -5.23 -31.76
N ASN A 170 -5.83 -4.20 -32.58
CA ASN A 170 -7.16 -3.66 -32.84
C ASN A 170 -7.93 -4.63 -33.74
N LYS A 171 -9.06 -5.11 -33.23
CA LYS A 171 -9.95 -6.03 -33.93
C LYS A 171 -11.00 -5.20 -34.65
N THR A 172 -11.01 -5.26 -35.98
CA THR A 172 -12.03 -4.65 -36.83
C THR A 172 -13.09 -5.68 -37.19
N THR A 173 -14.30 -5.23 -37.49
CA THR A 173 -15.40 -6.11 -37.90
C THR A 173 -15.30 -6.43 -39.39
N CYS A 174 -15.45 -7.71 -39.74
CA CYS A 174 -15.50 -8.12 -41.14
C CYS A 174 -16.81 -7.61 -41.77
N PRO A 175 -16.78 -6.87 -42.90
CA PRO A 175 -17.98 -6.33 -43.53
C PRO A 175 -18.98 -7.40 -44.01
N SER A 176 -18.54 -8.63 -44.24
CA SER A 176 -19.34 -9.68 -44.89
C SER A 176 -19.92 -10.71 -43.94
N CYS A 177 -19.36 -10.86 -42.74
CA CYS A 177 -19.86 -11.81 -41.74
C CYS A 177 -19.78 -11.31 -40.30
N SER A 178 -19.47 -10.01 -40.11
CA SER A 178 -19.47 -9.31 -38.83
C SER A 178 -18.55 -9.89 -37.75
N GLY A 179 -17.62 -10.79 -38.10
CA GLY A 179 -16.63 -11.33 -37.17
C GLY A 179 -15.59 -10.30 -36.77
N ALA A 180 -15.27 -10.19 -35.48
CA ALA A 180 -14.23 -9.32 -34.95
C ALA A 180 -12.85 -9.96 -35.16
N LEU A 181 -12.04 -9.36 -36.04
CA LEU A 181 -10.77 -9.91 -36.51
C LEU A 181 -9.71 -8.82 -36.48
N THR A 182 -8.49 -9.14 -36.07
CA THR A 182 -7.34 -8.22 -36.25
C THR A 182 -7.10 -7.99 -37.74
N LEU A 183 -6.41 -6.90 -38.10
CA LEU A 183 -6.08 -6.60 -39.50
C LEU A 183 -5.36 -7.76 -40.22
N ARG A 184 -4.51 -8.50 -39.48
CA ARG A 184 -3.79 -9.69 -39.99
C ARG A 184 -4.71 -10.90 -40.18
N GLU A 185 -5.72 -11.06 -39.33
CA GLU A 185 -6.74 -12.09 -39.46
C GLU A 185 -7.70 -11.77 -40.60
N LEU A 186 -8.12 -10.51 -40.74
CA LEU A 186 -8.99 -10.06 -41.83
C LEU A 186 -8.36 -10.30 -43.21
N GLN A 187 -7.05 -10.10 -43.36
CA GLN A 187 -6.33 -10.41 -44.61
C GLN A 187 -6.34 -11.92 -44.98
N LYS A 188 -6.52 -12.81 -43.99
CA LYS A 188 -6.55 -14.27 -44.18
C LYS A 188 -7.95 -14.86 -44.05
N HIS A 189 -8.94 -14.03 -43.71
CA HIS A 189 -10.27 -14.47 -43.38
C HIS A 189 -11.09 -14.75 -44.65
N VAL A 190 -11.69 -15.93 -44.69
CA VAL A 190 -12.67 -16.32 -45.72
C VAL A 190 -14.02 -16.43 -45.03
N CYS A 191 -14.96 -15.53 -45.33
CA CYS A 191 -16.27 -15.53 -44.68
C CYS A 191 -17.10 -16.76 -45.09
N PRO A 192 -17.75 -17.46 -44.13
CA PRO A 192 -18.62 -18.60 -44.40
C PRO A 192 -19.83 -18.28 -45.30
N SER A 193 -20.24 -17.02 -45.37
CA SER A 193 -21.41 -16.54 -46.14
C SER A 193 -21.14 -16.36 -47.65
N SER A 194 -20.01 -16.82 -48.18
CA SER A 194 -19.71 -16.78 -49.61
C SER A 194 -19.76 -18.16 -50.27
N VAL A 195 -20.90 -18.85 -50.13
CA VAL A 195 -21.26 -19.94 -51.04
C VAL A 195 -22.46 -19.48 -51.84
N ASP A 196 -22.19 -18.79 -52.94
CA ASP A 196 -22.85 -18.95 -54.25
C ASP A 196 -22.66 -17.71 -55.12
N LYS A 197 -21.71 -17.84 -56.06
CA LYS A 197 -21.89 -17.50 -57.48
C LYS A 197 -20.63 -17.90 -58.24
N LYS A 198 -20.67 -19.09 -58.86
CA LYS A 198 -19.79 -19.46 -59.97
C LYS A 198 -20.02 -18.45 -61.10
N THR A 199 -18.97 -17.74 -61.50
CA THR A 199 -18.74 -17.42 -62.92
C THR A 199 -17.26 -17.58 -63.24
N THR A 200 -17.00 -18.48 -64.17
CA THR A 200 -15.74 -18.72 -64.85
C THR A 200 -15.31 -17.49 -65.64
N LYS A 201 -14.02 -17.08 -65.54
CA LYS A 201 -13.03 -17.22 -66.63
C LYS A 201 -11.72 -16.45 -66.37
N THR A 202 -10.67 -17.11 -66.82
CA THR A 202 -9.43 -16.61 -67.44
C THR A 202 -8.29 -16.08 -66.57
N ASP A 203 -7.27 -16.93 -66.51
CA ASP A 203 -5.84 -16.63 -66.49
C ASP A 203 -5.45 -15.24 -67.03
N LYS A 204 -4.62 -14.55 -66.26
CA LYS A 204 -3.43 -13.85 -66.78
C LYS A 204 -2.37 -13.76 -65.69
N ARG A 205 -1.48 -14.75 -65.73
CA ARG A 205 -0.23 -14.83 -64.99
C ARG A 205 0.75 -13.82 -65.62
N GLN A 206 0.97 -12.67 -64.97
CA GLN A 206 2.11 -11.81 -65.30
C GLN A 206 3.20 -11.97 -64.24
N LYS A 207 4.34 -12.39 -64.76
CA LYS A 207 5.59 -12.75 -64.10
C LYS A 207 6.45 -11.50 -64.04
N ASN A 208 6.80 -11.01 -62.85
CA ASN A 208 7.94 -10.11 -62.67
C ASN A 208 8.90 -10.74 -61.64
N ASN A 209 9.96 -11.36 -62.16
CA ASN A 209 11.27 -11.53 -61.51
C ASN A 209 11.92 -10.12 -61.46
N HIS A 210 12.54 -9.62 -60.40
CA HIS A 210 13.83 -9.98 -59.78
C HIS A 210 14.15 -8.91 -58.70
N PRO A 211 15.29 -8.93 -57.95
CA PRO A 211 16.14 -10.04 -57.52
C PRO A 211 16.39 -10.03 -55.99
N GLY A 212 17.06 -11.07 -55.50
CA GLY A 212 17.39 -11.24 -54.08
C GLY A 212 18.33 -10.16 -53.51
N SER A 213 18.12 -9.86 -52.24
CA SER A 213 19.15 -9.31 -51.35
C SER A 213 19.34 -10.31 -50.22
N SER A 214 20.42 -11.07 -50.29
CA SER A 214 20.90 -11.92 -49.20
C SER A 214 21.38 -11.02 -48.04
N LYS A 215 20.44 -10.46 -47.28
CA LYS A 215 20.77 -9.72 -46.05
C LYS A 215 21.17 -10.74 -44.99
N LYS A 216 22.44 -10.73 -44.58
CA LYS A 216 22.94 -11.52 -43.43
C LYS A 216 22.01 -11.25 -42.24
N LYS A 217 21.47 -12.32 -41.65
CA LYS A 217 20.63 -12.24 -40.46
C LYS A 217 21.54 -12.22 -39.24
N GLU A 218 21.51 -11.12 -38.50
CA GLU A 218 22.24 -10.93 -37.26
C GLU A 218 21.44 -11.51 -36.08
N PRO A 219 22.09 -12.18 -35.13
CA PRO A 219 21.46 -12.60 -33.89
C PRO A 219 21.28 -11.44 -32.92
N CYS A 220 20.29 -11.54 -32.05
CA CYS A 220 20.12 -10.64 -30.91
C CYS A 220 21.32 -10.73 -29.95
N ILE A 221 21.67 -9.61 -29.30
CA ILE A 221 22.74 -9.55 -28.28
C ILE A 221 22.53 -10.51 -27.10
N PHE A 222 21.28 -10.92 -26.84
CA PHE A 222 20.93 -11.89 -25.79
C PHE A 222 20.92 -13.34 -26.27
N LEU A 223 21.53 -13.65 -27.43
CA LEU A 223 21.67 -15.02 -27.92
C LEU A 223 22.38 -15.92 -26.89
N ASP A 224 23.43 -15.41 -26.25
CA ASP A 224 24.24 -16.15 -25.28
C ASP A 224 23.50 -16.50 -23.98
N VAL A 225 22.38 -15.82 -23.71
CA VAL A 225 21.47 -16.12 -22.59
C VAL A 225 20.19 -16.82 -23.04
N GLY A 226 20.12 -17.25 -24.31
CA GLY A 226 19.06 -18.11 -24.83
C GLY A 226 18.02 -17.43 -25.72
N CYS A 227 18.24 -16.21 -26.22
CA CYS A 227 17.31 -15.57 -27.15
C CYS A 227 17.43 -16.17 -28.58
N PRO A 228 16.37 -16.76 -29.16
CA PRO A 228 16.46 -17.42 -30.47
C PRO A 228 16.33 -16.47 -31.67
N PHE A 229 16.20 -15.15 -31.44
CA PHE A 229 15.87 -14.20 -32.50
C PHE A 229 17.06 -13.88 -33.42
N LYS A 230 16.84 -13.98 -34.75
CA LYS A 230 17.77 -13.54 -35.79
C LYS A 230 17.04 -12.74 -36.87
N GLY A 231 17.50 -11.53 -37.18
CA GLY A 231 16.86 -10.60 -38.12
C GLY A 231 17.86 -9.74 -38.88
N ASN A 232 17.41 -8.84 -39.75
CA ASN A 232 18.28 -7.76 -40.23
C ASN A 232 18.48 -6.72 -39.10
N ALA A 233 19.52 -5.90 -39.19
CA ALA A 233 19.89 -4.91 -38.18
C ALA A 233 18.69 -4.09 -37.64
N ASP A 234 17.79 -3.62 -38.52
CA ASP A 234 16.61 -2.84 -38.11
C ASP A 234 15.64 -3.64 -37.25
N LYS A 235 15.39 -4.92 -37.61
CA LYS A 235 14.49 -5.80 -36.85
C LYS A 235 15.12 -6.34 -35.58
N VAL A 236 16.45 -6.45 -35.52
CA VAL A 236 17.17 -6.81 -34.30
C VAL A 236 17.08 -5.66 -33.30
N LYS A 237 17.29 -4.40 -33.74
CA LYS A 237 17.09 -3.22 -32.88
C LYS A 237 15.65 -3.07 -32.41
N GLU A 238 14.67 -3.28 -33.29
CA GLU A 238 13.26 -3.25 -32.90
C GLU A 238 12.94 -4.35 -31.87
N HIS A 239 13.40 -5.58 -32.11
CA HIS A 239 13.26 -6.70 -31.17
C HIS A 239 13.90 -6.40 -29.80
N GLU A 240 15.12 -5.88 -29.78
CA GLU A 240 15.84 -5.48 -28.56
C GLU A 240 15.11 -4.37 -27.80
N SER A 241 14.50 -3.41 -28.51
CA SER A 241 13.71 -2.33 -27.92
C SER A 241 12.31 -2.75 -27.42
N CYS A 242 11.83 -3.92 -27.80
CA CYS A 242 10.47 -4.39 -27.47
C CYS A 242 10.45 -5.65 -26.61
N SER A 243 11.57 -6.38 -26.50
CA SER A 243 11.63 -7.68 -25.83
C SER A 243 12.31 -7.65 -24.47
N HIS A 244 12.43 -6.46 -23.86
CA HIS A 244 13.06 -6.24 -22.55
C HIS A 244 12.56 -7.19 -21.46
N VAL A 245 11.25 -7.43 -21.37
CA VAL A 245 10.66 -8.35 -20.38
C VAL A 245 11.12 -9.80 -20.61
N GLY A 246 11.16 -10.24 -21.86
CA GLY A 246 11.65 -11.58 -22.22
C GLY A 246 13.15 -11.73 -21.97
N HIS A 247 13.95 -10.70 -22.29
CA HIS A 247 15.40 -10.71 -22.03
C HIS A 247 15.70 -10.65 -20.53
N LEU A 248 14.95 -9.88 -19.74
CA LEU A 248 15.07 -9.84 -18.28
C LEU A 248 14.71 -11.18 -17.64
N GLN A 249 13.72 -11.91 -18.16
CA GLN A 249 13.38 -13.25 -17.69
C GLN A 249 14.50 -14.27 -17.98
N LEU A 250 15.13 -14.20 -19.15
CA LEU A 250 16.29 -15.02 -19.49
C LEU A 250 17.48 -14.72 -18.58
N LEU A 251 17.78 -13.45 -18.34
CA LEU A 251 18.82 -13.02 -17.39
C LEU A 251 18.52 -13.49 -15.96
N LEU A 252 17.27 -13.35 -15.50
CA LEU A 252 16.85 -13.81 -14.19
C LEU A 252 17.01 -15.33 -14.02
N ALA A 253 16.77 -16.10 -15.08
CA ALA A 253 16.98 -17.54 -15.08
C ALA A 253 18.48 -17.88 -14.90
N VAL A 254 19.37 -17.17 -15.61
CA VAL A 254 20.82 -17.31 -15.47
C VAL A 254 21.30 -16.88 -14.08
N THR A 255 20.79 -15.76 -13.54
CA THR A 255 21.13 -15.28 -12.18
C THR A 255 20.68 -16.26 -11.10
N ARG A 256 19.49 -16.86 -11.23
CA ARG A 256 19.02 -17.92 -10.31
C ARG A 256 19.86 -19.19 -10.40
N ALA A 257 20.33 -19.55 -11.60
CA ALA A 257 21.23 -20.68 -11.78
C ALA A 257 22.58 -20.42 -11.09
N LEU A 258 23.16 -19.22 -11.27
CA LEU A 258 24.39 -18.77 -10.60
C LEU A 258 24.24 -18.74 -9.08
N GLN A 259 23.12 -18.23 -8.54
CA GLN A 259 22.85 -18.22 -7.10
C GLN A 259 22.81 -19.64 -6.50
N ARG A 260 22.26 -20.63 -7.22
CA ARG A 260 22.26 -22.03 -6.76
C ARG A 260 23.67 -22.61 -6.72
N THR A 261 24.51 -22.28 -7.69
CA THR A 261 25.91 -22.72 -7.72
C THR A 261 26.72 -22.07 -6.60
N VAL A 262 26.52 -20.78 -6.33
CA VAL A 262 27.21 -20.03 -5.25
C VAL A 262 26.75 -20.51 -3.86
N ASN A 263 25.45 -20.82 -3.69
CA ASN A 263 24.93 -21.31 -2.42
C ASN A 263 25.34 -22.77 -2.13
N SER A 264 25.55 -23.59 -3.16
CA SER A 264 26.05 -24.97 -3.00
C SER A 264 27.51 -25.06 -2.52
N SER A 265 28.29 -23.98 -2.65
CA SER A 265 29.65 -23.86 -2.11
C SER A 265 29.70 -23.39 -0.65
N ALA A 266 28.60 -22.83 -0.11
CA ALA A 266 28.55 -22.31 1.26
C ALA A 266 28.18 -23.38 2.31
N GLU A 267 27.63 -24.53 1.91
CA GLU A 267 27.14 -25.57 2.84
C GLU A 267 28.20 -26.63 3.24
N ARG A 268 29.50 -26.42 2.98
CA ARG A 268 30.57 -27.35 3.43
C ARG A 268 31.35 -26.91 4.66
N SER A 269 30.98 -25.80 5.31
CA SER A 269 31.63 -25.36 6.55
C SER A 269 30.56 -25.18 7.61
N HIS A 270 30.78 -25.77 8.79
CA HIS A 270 29.94 -25.74 10.01
C HIS A 270 29.02 -26.95 10.19
N HIS A 271 29.64 -28.07 10.56
CA HIS A 271 29.10 -28.96 11.57
C HIS A 271 29.77 -28.67 12.92
N GLU A 272 29.04 -28.97 14.01
CA GLU A 272 29.43 -29.10 15.43
C GLU A 272 29.16 -27.92 16.38
N SER A 273 28.08 -28.03 17.17
CA SER A 273 28.22 -28.31 18.63
C SER A 273 26.89 -28.72 19.30
N PRO A 274 26.92 -29.43 20.44
CA PRO A 274 25.78 -30.15 21.01
C PRO A 274 25.19 -29.57 22.31
N ASP A 275 23.88 -29.80 22.45
CA ASP A 275 23.04 -30.23 23.60
C ASP A 275 23.20 -29.73 25.06
N LEU A 276 22.00 -29.61 25.68
CA LEU A 276 21.61 -29.82 27.09
C LEU A 276 21.64 -28.68 28.15
N LEU A 277 20.43 -28.20 28.52
CA LEU A 277 19.75 -28.32 29.85
C LEU A 277 19.02 -27.06 30.37
N GLN A 278 17.80 -27.32 30.86
CA GLN A 278 16.93 -26.47 31.69
C GLN A 278 16.80 -27.14 33.09
N PRO A 279 16.06 -26.58 34.08
CA PRO A 279 16.51 -26.39 35.47
C PRO A 279 16.03 -27.46 36.47
N GLY A 280 16.69 -27.55 37.63
CA GLY A 280 16.33 -28.43 38.75
C GLY A 280 16.24 -27.69 40.09
N GLN A 281 15.20 -28.02 40.85
CA GLN A 281 14.93 -27.59 42.23
C GLN A 281 15.61 -28.49 43.29
N CYS A 282 15.68 -27.93 44.51
CA CYS A 282 15.34 -28.53 45.81
C CYS A 282 16.45 -28.96 46.80
N GLY A 283 16.16 -28.70 48.10
CA GLY A 283 16.85 -29.19 49.31
C GLY A 283 16.98 -28.08 50.37
N ALA A 284 16.05 -27.91 51.33
CA ALA A 284 15.96 -28.56 52.66
C ALA A 284 17.14 -28.17 53.59
N SER A 285 17.09 -27.89 54.90
CA SER A 285 16.19 -28.18 56.03
C SER A 285 16.84 -27.47 57.26
N HIS A 286 16.12 -26.74 58.14
CA HIS A 286 15.59 -27.16 59.46
C HIS A 286 16.48 -26.87 60.71
N ILE A 287 15.78 -26.57 61.83
CA ILE A 287 16.16 -26.57 63.27
C ILE A 287 16.63 -25.21 63.84
N SER A 288 16.24 -24.71 65.02
CA SER A 288 15.09 -24.74 65.96
C SER A 288 15.59 -24.06 67.26
N GLN A 289 14.72 -23.29 67.94
CA GLN A 289 14.67 -23.06 69.41
C GLN A 289 15.86 -22.30 70.08
N SER A 290 15.75 -21.60 71.21
CA SER A 290 14.68 -21.32 72.18
C SER A 290 14.97 -19.99 72.89
N GLU A 291 13.93 -19.34 73.41
CA GLU A 291 13.99 -18.36 74.50
C GLU A 291 13.95 -19.08 75.85
N CYS A 292 14.52 -18.47 76.89
CA CYS A 292 14.19 -18.72 78.30
C CYS A 292 14.64 -17.52 79.15
N GLU A 293 13.69 -16.86 79.80
CA GLU A 293 13.85 -15.96 80.96
C GLU A 293 13.54 -16.76 82.23
N ILE A 294 14.28 -16.56 83.34
CA ILE A 294 13.82 -16.84 84.72
C ILE A 294 14.41 -15.82 85.70
N GLU A 295 13.58 -15.52 86.70
CA GLU A 295 13.52 -14.47 87.72
C GLU A 295 14.44 -14.62 88.95
N THR A 296 14.28 -13.61 89.81
CA THR A 296 14.70 -13.29 91.19
C THR A 296 14.62 -14.39 92.27
N ASP A 297 15.44 -14.28 93.35
CA ASP A 297 15.01 -14.00 94.75
C ASP A 297 16.07 -14.38 95.83
N GLY A 298 16.16 -13.54 96.88
CA GLY A 298 16.14 -13.99 98.29
C GLY A 298 17.43 -14.34 99.06
N GLY A 299 17.67 -13.63 100.18
CA GLY A 299 18.23 -14.25 101.40
C GLY A 299 19.22 -13.43 102.26
N ASP A 300 18.73 -12.89 103.38
CA ASP A 300 19.49 -12.45 104.59
C ASP A 300 19.53 -13.62 105.61
N PRO A 301 20.57 -13.80 106.48
CA PRO A 301 20.52 -13.25 107.85
C PRO A 301 21.89 -12.92 108.54
N GLY A 302 21.93 -11.81 109.29
CA GLY A 302 22.21 -11.83 110.75
C GLY A 302 23.65 -11.75 111.34
N VAL A 303 23.99 -10.55 111.85
CA VAL A 303 24.69 -10.17 113.12
C VAL A 303 26.12 -10.68 113.46
N SER A 304 27.10 -9.76 113.57
CA SER A 304 27.78 -9.37 114.84
C SER A 304 28.99 -8.43 114.60
N ASP A 305 28.99 -7.28 115.29
CA ASP A 305 30.09 -6.31 115.35
C ASP A 305 31.35 -6.87 116.03
N LYS A 306 32.48 -6.85 115.30
CA LYS A 306 33.81 -6.36 115.75
C LYS A 306 34.91 -6.84 114.79
N ALA A 307 35.24 -6.02 113.80
CA ALA A 307 36.62 -5.78 113.31
C ALA A 307 36.55 -4.83 112.11
N LEU A 308 36.14 -3.59 112.37
CA LEU A 308 36.34 -2.45 111.48
C LEU A 308 37.85 -2.26 111.29
N SER A 309 38.37 -2.57 110.11
CA SER A 309 39.57 -1.95 109.50
C SER A 309 40.12 -2.72 108.28
N LEU A 310 39.62 -3.92 107.93
CA LEU A 310 40.17 -4.68 106.78
C LEU A 310 39.11 -5.16 105.76
N HIS A 311 37.82 -4.89 106.01
CA HIS A 311 36.74 -5.28 105.12
C HIS A 311 36.38 -4.19 104.08
N ASP A 312 36.84 -2.96 104.31
CA ASP A 312 36.57 -1.78 103.48
C ASP A 312 37.35 -1.88 102.16
N ASP A 313 38.66 -2.17 102.23
CA ASP A 313 39.53 -2.30 101.06
C ASP A 313 39.15 -3.50 100.14
N GLN A 314 38.62 -4.58 100.71
CA GLN A 314 38.20 -5.77 99.95
C GLN A 314 36.81 -5.61 99.31
N VAL A 315 35.92 -4.84 99.93
CA VAL A 315 34.62 -4.48 99.36
C VAL A 315 34.78 -3.38 98.30
N GLU A 316 35.63 -2.38 98.52
CA GLU A 316 35.97 -1.38 97.49
C GLU A 316 36.59 -2.03 96.24
N LEU A 317 37.50 -3.00 96.41
CA LEU A 317 38.11 -3.70 95.28
C LEU A 317 37.08 -4.57 94.52
N ALA A 318 36.17 -5.24 95.21
CA ALA A 318 35.11 -6.05 94.61
C ALA A 318 34.05 -5.20 93.89
N VAL A 319 33.67 -4.05 94.47
CA VAL A 319 32.78 -3.07 93.85
C VAL A 319 33.46 -2.40 92.65
N GLY A 320 34.76 -2.11 92.73
CA GLY A 320 35.56 -1.61 91.61
C GLY A 320 35.62 -2.60 90.44
N GLN A 321 35.82 -3.90 90.73
CA GLN A 321 35.80 -4.95 89.70
C GLN A 321 34.41 -5.13 89.06
N GLN A 322 33.33 -5.01 89.84
CA GLN A 322 31.97 -5.03 89.28
C GLN A 322 31.66 -3.78 88.46
N LEU A 323 32.14 -2.62 88.88
CA LEU A 323 32.01 -1.37 88.15
C LEU A 323 32.77 -1.44 86.81
N ASP A 324 33.99 -1.96 86.82
CA ASP A 324 34.77 -2.19 85.60
C ASP A 324 34.10 -3.19 84.64
N ALA A 325 33.54 -4.28 85.17
CA ALA A 325 32.78 -5.24 84.38
C ALA A 325 31.50 -4.62 83.78
N LEU A 326 30.83 -3.76 84.53
CA LEU A 326 29.66 -3.01 84.06
C LEU A 326 30.05 -1.97 83.00
N GLN A 327 31.17 -1.27 83.20
CA GLN A 327 31.75 -0.32 82.25
C GLN A 327 32.08 -1.00 80.92
N GLN A 328 32.68 -2.20 80.96
CA GLN A 328 32.95 -3.01 79.76
C GLN A 328 31.67 -3.45 79.06
N ARG A 329 30.63 -3.86 79.80
CA ARG A 329 29.31 -4.20 79.21
C ARG A 329 28.65 -3.01 78.55
N VAL A 330 28.69 -1.83 79.19
CA VAL A 330 28.21 -0.58 78.61
C VAL A 330 28.97 -0.27 77.33
N GLN A 331 30.30 -0.43 77.30
CA GLN A 331 31.11 -0.19 76.11
C GLN A 331 30.75 -1.12 74.94
N VAL A 332 30.46 -2.40 75.21
CA VAL A 332 30.00 -3.35 74.20
C VAL A 332 28.63 -2.95 73.65
N LEU A 333 27.70 -2.54 74.52
CA LEU A 333 26.38 -2.05 74.10
C LEU A 333 26.49 -0.78 73.26
N GLU A 334 27.36 0.17 73.62
CA GLU A 334 27.63 1.37 72.81
C GLU A 334 28.16 1.04 71.41
N ASN A 335 29.05 0.05 71.31
CA ASN A 335 29.59 -0.42 70.04
C ASN A 335 28.50 -1.10 69.18
N ILE A 336 27.63 -1.91 69.80
CA ILE A 336 26.50 -2.54 69.11
C ILE A 336 25.51 -1.48 68.62
N ILE A 337 25.14 -0.50 69.45
CA ILE A 337 24.24 0.60 69.07
C ILE A 337 24.84 1.40 67.90
N SER A 338 26.14 1.68 67.95
CA SER A 338 26.84 2.38 66.87
C SER A 338 26.85 1.59 65.55
N ALA A 339 27.05 0.28 65.61
CA ALA A 339 26.99 -0.59 64.44
C ALA A 339 25.55 -0.68 63.88
N LEU A 340 24.55 -0.81 64.76
CA LEU A 340 23.15 -0.88 64.37
C LEU A 340 22.68 0.44 63.75
N ASN A 341 23.07 1.59 64.30
CA ASN A 341 22.79 2.90 63.72
C ASN A 341 23.37 3.05 62.31
N ARG A 342 24.60 2.57 62.07
CA ARG A 342 25.19 2.57 60.72
C ARG A 342 24.41 1.70 59.73
N GLU A 343 23.91 0.54 60.16
CA GLU A 343 23.09 -0.31 59.27
C GLU A 343 21.70 0.31 59.03
N VAL A 344 21.11 0.96 60.04
CA VAL A 344 19.86 1.74 59.89
C VAL A 344 20.05 2.90 58.92
N GLU A 345 21.14 3.66 59.01
CA GLU A 345 21.43 4.74 58.06
C GLU A 345 21.61 4.22 56.62
N LYS A 346 22.35 3.11 56.47
CA LYS A 346 22.57 2.47 55.17
C LYS A 346 21.29 1.92 54.55
N THR A 347 20.43 1.29 55.35
CA THR A 347 19.12 0.81 54.89
C THR A 347 18.19 1.98 54.56
N GLN A 348 18.20 3.06 55.35
CA GLN A 348 17.42 4.28 55.08
C GLN A 348 17.81 4.90 53.73
N ILE A 349 19.10 5.02 53.43
CA ILE A 349 19.58 5.53 52.13
C ILE A 349 19.10 4.62 50.98
N SER A 350 19.16 3.30 51.18
CA SER A 350 18.73 2.32 50.17
C SER A 350 17.22 2.39 49.91
N VAL A 351 16.40 2.57 50.95
CA VAL A 351 14.94 2.75 50.82
C VAL A 351 14.62 4.00 50.02
N VAL A 352 15.26 5.14 50.33
CA VAL A 352 15.05 6.40 49.60
C VAL A 352 15.45 6.26 48.12
N ALA A 353 16.52 5.53 47.81
CA ALA A 353 16.91 5.24 46.44
C ALA A 353 15.86 4.39 45.71
N LEU A 354 15.34 3.34 46.35
CA LEU A 354 14.28 2.49 45.79
C LEU A 354 12.96 3.23 45.60
N GLU A 355 12.59 4.13 46.51
CA GLU A 355 11.40 4.98 46.38
C GLU A 355 11.50 5.89 45.15
N ARG A 356 12.69 6.47 44.93
CA ARG A 356 12.97 7.30 43.74
C ARG A 356 12.89 6.49 42.46
N ASP A 357 13.46 5.28 42.44
CA ASP A 357 13.39 4.40 41.26
C ASP A 357 11.97 3.91 40.98
N ASN A 358 11.19 3.63 42.03
CA ASN A 358 9.78 3.26 41.90
C ASN A 358 8.96 4.44 41.33
N TYR A 359 9.20 5.67 41.79
CA TYR A 359 8.58 6.87 41.23
C TYR A 359 8.91 7.06 39.74
N ASN A 360 10.18 6.89 39.36
CA ASN A 360 10.60 6.97 37.96
C ASN A 360 9.95 5.87 37.11
N SER A 361 9.88 4.65 37.64
CA SER A 361 9.24 3.51 36.98
C SER A 361 7.76 3.73 36.77
N GLN A 362 7.05 4.28 37.77
CA GLN A 362 5.63 4.63 37.66
C GLN A 362 5.38 5.69 36.58
N HIS A 363 6.22 6.74 36.51
CA HIS A 363 6.13 7.75 35.44
C HIS A 363 6.35 7.14 34.05
N LEU A 364 7.34 6.26 33.92
CA LEU A 364 7.61 5.58 32.66
C LEU A 364 6.44 4.68 32.25
N ILE A 365 5.85 3.93 33.18
CA ILE A 365 4.66 3.10 32.94
C ILE A 365 3.52 3.98 32.44
N GLN A 366 3.22 5.09 33.14
CA GLN A 366 2.12 5.98 32.74
C GLN A 366 2.35 6.63 31.37
N HIS A 367 3.60 6.98 31.05
CA HIS A 367 3.97 7.45 29.71
C HIS A 367 3.76 6.38 28.64
N LEU A 368 4.19 5.14 28.91
CA LEU A 368 4.00 4.01 28.00
C LEU A 368 2.52 3.66 27.80
N GLU A 369 1.70 3.68 28.86
CA GLU A 369 0.25 3.48 28.78
C GLU A 369 -0.40 4.52 27.87
N THR A 370 0.01 5.79 28.00
CA THR A 370 -0.47 6.87 27.13
C THR A 370 -0.08 6.62 25.66
N LYS A 371 1.16 6.16 25.42
CA LYS A 371 1.64 5.80 24.08
C LYS A 371 0.89 4.60 23.48
N VAL A 372 0.59 3.58 24.29
CA VAL A 372 -0.20 2.43 23.88
C VAL A 372 -1.61 2.86 23.51
N ALA A 373 -2.25 3.73 24.30
CA ALA A 373 -3.57 4.27 23.99
C ALA A 373 -3.59 5.07 22.67
N GLU A 374 -2.57 5.91 22.44
CA GLU A 374 -2.40 6.66 21.19
C GLU A 374 -2.24 5.73 19.97
N GLN A 375 -1.39 4.70 20.10
CA GLN A 375 -1.19 3.71 19.06
C GLN A 375 -2.46 2.91 18.77
N HIS A 376 -3.20 2.51 19.80
CA HIS A 376 -4.46 1.79 19.66
C HIS A 376 -5.49 2.63 18.90
N GLN A 377 -5.62 3.93 19.22
CA GLN A 377 -6.51 4.83 18.49
C GLN A 377 -6.10 4.99 17.01
N ARG A 378 -4.79 4.99 16.71
CA ARG A 378 -4.29 5.03 15.33
C ARG A 378 -4.59 3.74 14.57
N LEU A 379 -4.52 2.58 15.23
CA LEU A 379 -4.88 1.30 14.63
C LEU A 379 -6.37 1.25 14.28
N VAL A 380 -7.26 1.65 15.20
CA VAL A 380 -8.71 1.71 14.94
C VAL A 380 -9.04 2.60 13.72
N ARG A 381 -8.40 3.77 13.60
CA ARG A 381 -8.58 4.62 12.40
C ARG A 381 -8.10 3.95 11.12
N LYS A 382 -6.98 3.22 11.18
CA LYS A 382 -6.46 2.46 10.04
C LYS A 382 -7.38 1.31 9.66
N ASP A 383 -7.98 0.60 10.61
CA ASP A 383 -8.92 -0.49 10.33
C ASP A 383 -10.19 0.02 9.62
N ILE A 384 -10.69 1.20 9.99
CA ILE A 384 -11.78 1.88 9.28
C ILE A 384 -11.36 2.17 7.83
N HIS A 385 -10.16 2.71 7.61
CA HIS A 385 -9.64 2.96 6.26
C HIS A 385 -9.44 1.68 5.44
N ILE A 386 -8.92 0.61 6.05
CA ILE A 386 -8.74 -0.68 5.40
C ILE A 386 -10.10 -1.24 4.98
N THR A 387 -11.11 -1.18 5.85
CA THR A 387 -12.47 -1.63 5.55
C THR A 387 -13.06 -0.84 4.38
N SER A 388 -12.88 0.48 4.37
CA SER A 388 -13.32 1.34 3.26
C SER A 388 -12.60 1.00 1.95
N LEU A 389 -11.29 0.78 1.99
CA LEU A 389 -10.51 0.37 0.81
C LEU A 389 -10.93 -1.01 0.30
N GLN A 390 -11.16 -1.98 1.20
CA GLN A 390 -11.68 -3.30 0.85
C GLN A 390 -13.04 -3.18 0.16
N GLN A 391 -13.94 -2.32 0.65
CA GLN A 391 -15.22 -2.05 -0.01
C GLN A 391 -15.03 -1.44 -1.40
N CYS A 392 -14.12 -0.47 -1.56
CA CYS A 392 -13.80 0.11 -2.87
C CYS A 392 -13.22 -0.92 -3.83
N ILE A 393 -12.30 -1.77 -3.37
CA ILE A 393 -11.66 -2.81 -4.20
C ILE A 393 -12.69 -3.86 -4.62
N SER A 394 -13.54 -4.32 -3.70
CA SER A 394 -14.63 -5.25 -4.03
C SER A 394 -15.59 -4.64 -5.04
N ALA A 395 -15.95 -3.35 -4.87
CA ALA A 395 -16.76 -2.64 -5.86
C ALA A 395 -16.07 -2.50 -7.22
N GLN A 396 -14.73 -2.45 -7.26
CA GLN A 396 -13.93 -2.38 -8.49
C GLN A 396 -13.80 -3.72 -9.21
N GLN A 397 -13.77 -4.84 -8.48
CA GLN A 397 -13.67 -6.19 -9.06
C GLN A 397 -14.88 -6.54 -9.93
N ASP A 398 -16.05 -6.01 -9.59
CA ASP A 398 -17.30 -6.25 -10.30
C ASP A 398 -17.57 -5.26 -11.45
N ILE A 399 -16.67 -4.30 -11.71
CA ILE A 399 -16.91 -3.27 -12.74
C ILE A 399 -16.79 -3.88 -14.15
N SER A 400 -17.89 -3.82 -14.89
CA SER A 400 -17.90 -4.07 -16.33
C SER A 400 -17.77 -2.79 -17.15
N TYR A 401 -17.17 -2.90 -18.34
CA TYR A 401 -16.95 -1.82 -19.30
C TYR A 401 -17.42 -2.15 -20.72
N ASP A 402 -18.29 -3.14 -20.88
CA ASP A 402 -18.81 -3.58 -22.19
C ASP A 402 -20.34 -3.43 -22.31
N GLY A 403 -20.96 -2.73 -21.36
CA GLY A 403 -22.41 -2.59 -21.28
C GLY A 403 -23.14 -3.82 -20.76
N THR A 404 -22.45 -4.91 -20.41
CA THR A 404 -23.03 -6.10 -19.79
C THR A 404 -22.60 -6.21 -18.33
N PHE A 405 -23.56 -6.36 -17.42
CA PHE A 405 -23.28 -6.53 -16.01
C PHE A 405 -24.11 -7.67 -15.42
N LEU A 406 -23.48 -8.52 -14.61
CA LEU A 406 -24.12 -9.64 -13.93
C LEU A 406 -24.05 -9.43 -12.42
N TRP A 407 -25.20 -9.19 -11.81
CA TRP A 407 -25.32 -8.98 -10.38
C TRP A 407 -25.67 -10.28 -9.68
N ARG A 408 -24.74 -10.75 -8.84
CA ARG A 408 -25.00 -11.84 -7.88
C ARG A 408 -25.56 -11.26 -6.58
N LEU A 409 -26.71 -11.76 -6.15
CA LEU A 409 -27.37 -11.37 -4.91
C LEU A 409 -27.53 -12.60 -4.01
N CYS A 410 -26.76 -12.64 -2.93
CA CYS A 410 -26.85 -13.67 -1.88
C CYS A 410 -27.84 -13.27 -0.77
N ASP A 411 -28.16 -14.20 0.12
CA ASP A 411 -29.00 -13.99 1.31
C ASP A 411 -30.39 -13.45 0.96
N VAL A 412 -30.95 -13.91 -0.15
CA VAL A 412 -32.19 -13.37 -0.74
C VAL A 412 -33.36 -13.51 0.22
N SER A 413 -33.42 -14.59 0.99
CA SER A 413 -34.44 -14.83 2.01
C SER A 413 -34.40 -13.77 3.11
N GLN A 414 -33.21 -13.37 3.56
CA GLN A 414 -33.05 -12.28 4.53
C GLN A 414 -33.46 -10.95 3.92
N ARG A 415 -32.93 -10.63 2.73
CA ARG A 415 -33.21 -9.35 2.05
C ARG A 415 -34.68 -9.17 1.70
N LEU A 416 -35.41 -10.25 1.40
CA LEU A 416 -36.86 -10.24 1.21
C LEU A 416 -37.61 -9.89 2.51
N ARG A 417 -37.17 -10.42 3.66
CA ARG A 417 -37.75 -10.06 4.97
C ARG A 417 -37.52 -8.60 5.32
N GLU A 418 -36.30 -8.11 5.14
CA GLU A 418 -35.93 -6.70 5.36
C GLU A 418 -36.73 -5.74 4.45
N ALA A 419 -36.96 -6.14 3.19
CA ALA A 419 -37.77 -5.36 2.26
C ALA A 419 -39.27 -5.42 2.60
N ALA A 420 -39.75 -6.53 3.16
CA ALA A 420 -41.14 -6.69 3.60
C ALA A 420 -41.45 -5.95 4.91
N SER A 421 -40.50 -5.92 5.85
CA SER A 421 -40.60 -5.15 7.10
C SER A 421 -40.43 -3.64 6.88
N GLY A 422 -39.84 -3.24 5.75
CA GLY A 422 -39.55 -1.84 5.42
C GLY A 422 -38.21 -1.33 5.97
N GLU A 423 -37.41 -2.19 6.62
CA GLU A 423 -36.07 -1.85 7.11
C GLU A 423 -35.14 -1.48 5.95
N LYS A 424 -35.19 -2.24 4.85
CA LYS A 424 -34.38 -1.99 3.65
C LYS A 424 -35.19 -2.15 2.38
N ILE A 425 -35.83 -1.06 1.96
CA ILE A 425 -36.83 -1.06 0.87
C ILE A 425 -36.21 -1.33 -0.51
N SER A 426 -35.02 -0.78 -0.80
CA SER A 426 -34.37 -0.90 -2.12
C SER A 426 -32.86 -1.06 -2.01
N GLN A 427 -32.25 -1.62 -3.04
CA GLN A 427 -30.81 -1.88 -3.10
C GLN A 427 -30.26 -1.46 -4.47
N TYR A 428 -29.07 -0.88 -4.47
CA TYR A 428 -28.36 -0.57 -5.71
C TYR A 428 -27.35 -1.66 -6.02
N SER A 429 -27.21 -1.98 -7.31
CA SER A 429 -26.06 -2.76 -7.77
C SER A 429 -24.79 -1.91 -7.71
N PRO A 430 -23.60 -2.55 -7.75
CA PRO A 430 -22.38 -1.88 -8.17
C PRO A 430 -22.59 -1.12 -9.48
N ALA A 431 -21.83 -0.03 -9.64
CA ALA A 431 -21.82 0.73 -10.88
C ALA A 431 -21.04 -0.05 -11.95
N PHE A 432 -21.53 0.03 -13.19
CA PHE A 432 -20.86 -0.51 -14.36
C PHE A 432 -20.95 0.50 -15.51
N TYR A 433 -20.17 0.27 -16.56
CA TYR A 433 -20.04 1.19 -17.66
C TYR A 433 -20.44 0.53 -18.98
N THR A 434 -21.01 1.35 -19.86
CA THR A 434 -21.37 0.94 -21.23
C THR A 434 -20.15 0.74 -22.13
N ALA A 435 -19.05 1.43 -21.84
CA ALA A 435 -17.75 1.33 -22.51
C ALA A 435 -16.65 1.75 -21.53
N ARG A 436 -15.36 1.54 -21.87
CA ARG A 436 -14.22 2.01 -21.03
C ARG A 436 -14.30 3.51 -20.69
N TYR A 437 -14.82 4.31 -21.61
CA TYR A 437 -15.06 5.74 -21.46
C TYR A 437 -16.53 6.10 -21.71
N GLY A 438 -17.43 5.17 -21.38
CA GLY A 438 -18.88 5.29 -21.65
C GLY A 438 -19.68 5.82 -20.47
N PHE A 439 -21.01 5.77 -20.60
CA PHE A 439 -21.95 6.10 -19.54
C PHE A 439 -21.73 5.21 -18.31
N LYS A 440 -21.75 5.83 -17.12
CA LYS A 440 -21.76 5.18 -15.82
C LYS A 440 -23.19 4.92 -15.39
N VAL A 441 -23.52 3.67 -15.06
CA VAL A 441 -24.89 3.24 -14.80
C VAL A 441 -24.93 2.22 -13.67
N CYS A 442 -26.10 2.05 -13.04
CA CYS A 442 -26.34 0.97 -12.10
C CYS A 442 -27.82 0.52 -12.16
N MET A 443 -28.15 -0.53 -11.41
CA MET A 443 -29.51 -0.99 -11.23
C MET A 443 -30.02 -0.66 -9.83
N ARG A 444 -31.31 -0.39 -9.72
CA ARG A 444 -32.03 -0.28 -8.45
C ARG A 444 -33.10 -1.36 -8.36
N LEU A 445 -33.01 -2.19 -7.31
CA LEU A 445 -33.87 -3.35 -7.10
C LEU A 445 -34.74 -3.16 -5.86
N TYR A 446 -36.02 -3.51 -6.00
CA TYR A 446 -36.98 -3.60 -4.92
C TYR A 446 -37.48 -5.03 -4.85
N LEU A 447 -36.95 -5.79 -3.89
CA LEU A 447 -37.28 -7.20 -3.72
C LEU A 447 -38.76 -7.40 -3.31
N ASN A 448 -39.36 -6.45 -2.61
CA ASN A 448 -40.78 -6.47 -2.26
C ASN A 448 -41.62 -5.50 -3.12
N GLY A 449 -41.10 -5.13 -4.29
CA GLY A 449 -41.79 -4.31 -5.27
C GLY A 449 -41.91 -2.82 -4.94
N ASP A 450 -42.16 -2.03 -5.96
CA ASP A 450 -42.39 -0.59 -5.89
C ASP A 450 -43.57 -0.17 -6.77
N GLY A 451 -44.23 0.94 -6.42
CA GLY A 451 -45.41 1.44 -7.13
C GLY A 451 -46.50 0.38 -7.31
N VAL A 452 -46.92 0.16 -8.55
CA VAL A 452 -47.97 -0.81 -8.92
C VAL A 452 -47.59 -2.27 -8.64
N GLY A 453 -46.30 -2.58 -8.47
CA GLY A 453 -45.79 -3.92 -8.17
C GLY A 453 -45.55 -4.20 -6.69
N LYS A 454 -45.78 -3.22 -5.81
CA LYS A 454 -45.50 -3.32 -4.38
C LYS A 454 -46.20 -4.52 -3.75
N GLY A 455 -45.44 -5.34 -3.02
CA GLY A 455 -45.90 -6.54 -2.33
C GLY A 455 -46.23 -7.74 -3.22
N THR A 456 -46.18 -7.60 -4.55
CA THR A 456 -46.61 -8.66 -5.49
C THR A 456 -45.52 -9.08 -6.45
N HIS A 457 -44.65 -8.15 -6.84
CA HIS A 457 -43.57 -8.37 -7.80
C HIS A 457 -42.24 -7.89 -7.22
N ILE A 458 -41.15 -8.39 -7.78
CA ILE A 458 -39.84 -7.74 -7.75
C ILE A 458 -39.88 -6.62 -8.79
N SER A 459 -39.46 -5.42 -8.41
CA SER A 459 -39.33 -4.28 -9.32
C SER A 459 -37.86 -3.98 -9.58
N LEU A 460 -37.49 -3.74 -10.84
CA LEU A 460 -36.12 -3.52 -11.27
C LEU A 460 -36.02 -2.29 -12.15
N PHE A 461 -35.11 -1.39 -11.82
CA PHE A 461 -34.94 -0.12 -12.50
C PHE A 461 -33.49 0.11 -12.92
N PHE A 462 -33.32 0.82 -14.03
CA PHE A 462 -32.06 1.33 -14.53
C PHE A 462 -31.81 2.73 -14.01
N VAL A 463 -30.56 3.04 -13.69
CA VAL A 463 -30.16 4.34 -13.16
C VAL A 463 -28.93 4.82 -13.92
N ILE A 464 -29.01 6.03 -14.48
CA ILE A 464 -27.83 6.74 -14.99
C ILE A 464 -27.17 7.47 -13.83
N MET A 465 -25.85 7.30 -13.71
CA MET A 465 -25.02 7.96 -12.73
C MET A 465 -24.15 9.01 -13.40
N LYS A 466 -23.74 10.03 -12.64
CA LYS A 466 -22.78 11.02 -13.11
C LYS A 466 -21.44 10.35 -13.39
N GLY A 467 -21.05 10.35 -14.65
CA GLY A 467 -19.81 9.75 -15.16
C GLY A 467 -18.70 10.79 -15.34
N GLU A 468 -17.47 10.30 -15.30
CA GLU A 468 -16.26 11.10 -15.48
C GLU A 468 -16.15 11.63 -16.93
N TYR A 469 -16.80 10.95 -17.88
CA TYR A 469 -16.77 11.25 -19.32
C TYR A 469 -18.06 11.90 -19.84
N ASP A 470 -19.00 12.29 -18.97
CA ASP A 470 -20.31 12.82 -19.38
C ASP A 470 -20.24 14.03 -20.31
N ALA A 471 -19.15 14.80 -20.26
CA ALA A 471 -18.93 15.98 -21.11
C ALA A 471 -18.67 15.64 -22.59
N ILE A 472 -18.18 14.44 -22.88
CA ILE A 472 -17.85 13.98 -24.24
C ILE A 472 -18.84 12.94 -24.78
N LEU A 473 -19.82 12.54 -23.98
CA LEU A 473 -20.87 11.59 -24.36
C LEU A 473 -22.06 12.30 -25.01
N SER A 474 -22.75 11.57 -25.90
CA SER A 474 -23.94 12.08 -26.58
C SER A 474 -25.19 11.94 -25.70
N TRP A 475 -25.90 13.04 -25.48
CA TRP A 475 -27.11 13.08 -24.65
C TRP A 475 -28.37 13.43 -25.47
N PRO A 476 -29.57 13.02 -25.04
CA PRO A 476 -29.86 12.11 -23.92
C PRO A 476 -29.46 10.65 -24.21
N PHE A 477 -29.36 9.82 -23.18
CA PHE A 477 -29.04 8.39 -23.29
C PHE A 477 -30.09 7.64 -24.12
N ARG A 478 -29.66 6.87 -25.14
CA ARG A 478 -30.56 6.26 -26.15
C ARG A 478 -30.45 4.73 -26.28
N HIS A 479 -29.51 4.12 -25.58
CA HIS A 479 -29.20 2.71 -25.73
C HIS A 479 -30.33 1.85 -25.17
N LYS A 480 -30.70 0.78 -25.89
CA LYS A 480 -31.70 -0.18 -25.41
C LYS A 480 -31.15 -0.88 -24.17
N VAL A 481 -31.96 -0.96 -23.12
CA VAL A 481 -31.60 -1.65 -21.88
C VAL A 481 -32.42 -2.94 -21.80
N THR A 482 -31.76 -4.06 -21.52
CA THR A 482 -32.40 -5.37 -21.35
C THR A 482 -32.00 -5.97 -20.01
N PHE A 483 -32.97 -6.34 -19.21
CA PHE A 483 -32.81 -7.04 -17.95
C PHE A 483 -33.09 -8.53 -18.11
N PHE A 484 -32.35 -9.34 -17.35
CA PHE A 484 -32.58 -10.77 -17.25
C PHE A 484 -32.58 -11.18 -15.78
N LEU A 485 -33.58 -11.96 -15.37
CA LEU A 485 -33.48 -12.81 -14.18
C LEU A 485 -33.07 -14.19 -14.63
N ILE A 486 -31.87 -14.62 -14.22
CA ILE A 486 -31.28 -15.87 -14.70
C ILE A 486 -31.94 -17.05 -14.00
N ASP A 487 -32.48 -17.96 -14.81
CA ASP A 487 -32.81 -19.32 -14.37
C ASP A 487 -31.52 -20.13 -14.32
N GLN A 488 -31.11 -20.53 -13.12
CA GLN A 488 -29.86 -21.24 -12.88
C GLN A 488 -29.86 -22.67 -13.44
N ASN A 489 -31.02 -23.18 -13.86
CA ASN A 489 -31.13 -24.42 -14.63
C ASN A 489 -31.00 -24.18 -16.15
N GLN A 490 -30.75 -22.95 -16.59
CA GLN A 490 -30.58 -22.56 -17.99
C GLN A 490 -31.77 -22.93 -18.89
N ARG A 491 -32.99 -23.01 -18.33
CA ARG A 491 -34.20 -23.36 -19.09
C ARG A 491 -34.80 -22.14 -19.78
N GLU A 492 -35.21 -21.16 -18.97
CA GLU A 492 -35.88 -19.96 -19.48
C GLU A 492 -35.59 -18.80 -18.54
N HIS A 493 -34.90 -17.78 -19.04
CA HIS A 493 -34.67 -16.55 -18.28
C HIS A 493 -35.89 -15.65 -18.38
N VAL A 494 -36.19 -14.89 -17.32
CA VAL A 494 -37.17 -13.80 -17.42
C VAL A 494 -36.48 -12.61 -18.03
N ILE A 495 -37.03 -12.08 -19.12
CA ILE A 495 -36.44 -11.00 -19.90
C ILE A 495 -37.43 -9.86 -19.97
N ASP A 496 -36.96 -8.65 -19.69
CA ASP A 496 -37.70 -7.43 -19.97
C ASP A 496 -36.75 -6.38 -20.56
N ALA A 497 -37.22 -5.59 -21.50
CA ALA A 497 -36.40 -4.63 -22.20
C ALA A 497 -37.17 -3.35 -22.49
N PHE A 498 -36.48 -2.21 -22.38
CA PHE A 498 -37.05 -0.93 -22.74
C PHE A 498 -36.06 -0.11 -23.57
N ARG A 499 -36.62 0.81 -24.36
CA ARG A 499 -35.85 1.89 -24.99
C ARG A 499 -36.09 3.18 -24.18
N PRO A 500 -35.03 3.93 -23.85
CA PRO A 500 -35.16 5.19 -23.13
C PRO A 500 -36.15 6.15 -23.80
N ASP A 501 -37.03 6.75 -23.00
CA ASP A 501 -37.85 7.87 -23.43
C ASP A 501 -37.01 9.14 -23.40
N LEU A 502 -36.69 9.70 -24.57
CA LEU A 502 -35.79 10.84 -24.70
C LEU A 502 -36.36 12.12 -24.06
N SER A 503 -37.67 12.19 -23.84
CA SER A 503 -38.32 13.30 -23.15
C SER A 503 -38.17 13.22 -21.62
N SER A 504 -37.88 12.03 -21.09
CA SER A 504 -37.77 11.81 -19.64
C SER A 504 -36.42 12.29 -19.09
N ALA A 505 -36.49 13.04 -17.99
CA ALA A 505 -35.33 13.52 -17.25
C ALA A 505 -34.45 12.38 -16.72
N SER A 506 -34.98 11.15 -16.56
CA SER A 506 -34.21 9.97 -16.16
C SER A 506 -33.02 9.69 -17.08
N PHE A 507 -33.13 10.07 -18.36
CA PHE A 507 -32.14 9.77 -19.40
C PHE A 507 -31.35 11.00 -19.88
N HIS A 508 -31.59 12.17 -19.28
CA HIS A 508 -30.83 13.38 -19.56
C HIS A 508 -29.46 13.34 -18.88
N ARG A 509 -28.59 14.27 -19.24
CA ARG A 509 -27.25 14.38 -18.63
C ARG A 509 -27.38 14.58 -17.11
N PRO A 510 -26.72 13.75 -16.28
CA PRO A 510 -26.78 13.86 -14.83
C PRO A 510 -26.29 15.21 -14.32
N ILE A 511 -27.09 15.80 -13.44
CA ILE A 511 -26.74 16.99 -12.66
C ILE A 511 -26.31 16.58 -11.26
N SER A 512 -27.05 15.64 -10.65
CA SER A 512 -26.75 14.94 -9.41
C SER A 512 -25.98 13.64 -9.64
N GLU A 513 -25.52 13.00 -8.56
CA GLU A 513 -24.80 11.70 -8.63
C GLU A 513 -25.60 10.60 -9.33
N MET A 514 -26.93 10.60 -9.18
CA MET A 514 -27.83 9.65 -9.83
C MET A 514 -29.06 10.39 -10.38
N ASN A 515 -29.53 9.95 -11.54
CA ASN A 515 -30.82 10.36 -12.10
C ASN A 515 -31.99 9.58 -11.46
N VAL A 516 -33.21 10.00 -11.76
CA VAL A 516 -34.43 9.25 -11.40
C VAL A 516 -34.42 7.89 -12.09
N ALA A 517 -34.60 6.83 -11.31
CA ALA A 517 -34.60 5.46 -11.82
C ALA A 517 -35.77 5.22 -12.80
N SER A 518 -35.54 4.45 -13.86
CA SER A 518 -36.56 4.09 -14.86
C SER A 518 -36.44 2.62 -15.25
N GLY A 519 -37.56 1.91 -15.37
CA GLY A 519 -37.55 0.47 -15.60
C GLY A 519 -38.90 -0.18 -15.34
N CYS A 520 -38.89 -1.36 -14.74
CA CYS A 520 -40.00 -2.32 -14.78
C CYS A 520 -40.55 -2.58 -13.37
N PRO A 521 -41.68 -1.92 -12.97
CA PRO A 521 -42.31 -2.16 -11.68
C PRO A 521 -42.83 -3.58 -11.49
N LEU A 522 -43.22 -4.26 -12.58
CA LEU A 522 -43.79 -5.61 -12.56
C LEU A 522 -42.82 -6.66 -13.17
N PHE A 523 -41.52 -6.51 -12.92
CA PHE A 523 -40.47 -7.32 -13.57
C PHE A 523 -40.61 -8.82 -13.30
N PHE A 524 -40.84 -9.24 -12.04
CA PHE A 524 -40.98 -10.67 -11.72
C PHE A 524 -42.00 -10.94 -10.62
N PRO A 525 -43.03 -11.78 -10.83
CA PRO A 525 -44.01 -12.11 -9.79
C PRO A 525 -43.38 -12.88 -8.62
N LEU A 526 -43.57 -12.40 -7.38
CA LEU A 526 -42.97 -13.02 -6.19
C LEU A 526 -43.41 -14.48 -5.98
N GLY A 527 -44.66 -14.81 -6.33
CA GLY A 527 -45.17 -16.18 -6.26
C GLY A 527 -44.39 -17.18 -7.12
N LYS A 528 -43.71 -16.72 -8.17
CA LYS A 528 -42.89 -17.58 -9.05
C LYS A 528 -41.48 -17.84 -8.52
N MET A 529 -41.03 -17.15 -7.45
CA MET A 529 -39.72 -17.38 -6.83
C MET A 529 -39.53 -18.81 -6.32
N ARG A 530 -40.61 -19.43 -5.84
CA ARG A 530 -40.62 -20.80 -5.27
C ARG A 530 -41.08 -21.87 -6.26
N SER A 531 -41.11 -21.54 -7.55
CA SER A 531 -41.53 -22.50 -8.58
C SER A 531 -40.59 -23.70 -8.62
N THR A 532 -41.14 -24.92 -8.65
CA THR A 532 -40.33 -26.15 -8.80
C THR A 532 -39.83 -26.37 -10.22
N LYS A 533 -40.38 -25.64 -11.21
CA LYS A 533 -40.04 -25.77 -12.63
C LYS A 533 -38.77 -25.01 -13.03
N HIS A 534 -38.45 -23.93 -12.31
CA HIS A 534 -37.36 -23.00 -12.62
C HIS A 534 -36.51 -22.74 -11.37
N ALA A 535 -35.21 -22.52 -11.54
CA ALA A 535 -34.29 -22.23 -10.45
C ALA A 535 -33.85 -20.75 -10.48
N TYR A 536 -34.80 -19.82 -10.39
CA TYR A 536 -34.49 -18.39 -10.32
C TYR A 536 -33.76 -18.03 -9.02
N CYS A 537 -34.19 -18.62 -7.89
CA CYS A 537 -33.50 -18.59 -6.62
C CYS A 537 -33.01 -20.00 -6.26
N LYS A 538 -31.70 -20.15 -6.10
CA LYS A 538 -31.05 -21.40 -5.71
C LYS A 538 -29.93 -21.06 -4.74
N ASP A 539 -29.77 -21.87 -3.68
CA ASP A 539 -28.77 -21.64 -2.64
C ASP A 539 -28.84 -20.21 -2.06
N ASP A 540 -30.07 -19.76 -1.79
CA ASP A 540 -30.43 -18.41 -1.35
C ASP A 540 -29.83 -17.26 -2.18
N THR A 541 -29.59 -17.53 -3.47
CA THR A 541 -28.91 -16.62 -4.39
C THR A 541 -29.75 -16.43 -5.67
N ILE A 542 -29.84 -15.19 -6.14
CA ILE A 542 -30.37 -14.83 -7.47
C ILE A 542 -29.30 -14.13 -8.31
N TYR A 543 -29.44 -14.21 -9.63
CA TYR A 543 -28.56 -13.52 -10.57
C TYR A 543 -29.39 -12.63 -11.51
N ILE A 544 -29.08 -11.34 -11.53
CA ILE A 544 -29.73 -10.34 -12.38
C ILE A 544 -28.70 -9.83 -13.38
N LYS A 545 -28.97 -9.99 -14.68
CA LYS A 545 -28.12 -9.46 -15.74
C LYS A 545 -28.73 -8.21 -16.33
N CYS A 546 -27.93 -7.19 -16.58
CA CYS A 546 -28.28 -6.03 -17.39
C CYS A 546 -27.40 -6.00 -18.63
N VAL A 547 -27.99 -5.73 -19.78
CA VAL A 547 -27.30 -5.53 -21.05
C VAL A 547 -27.76 -4.21 -21.64
N VAL A 548 -26.81 -3.31 -21.87
CA VAL A 548 -26.99 -2.05 -22.58
C VAL A 548 -26.48 -2.22 -24.00
N ASP A 549 -27.37 -2.09 -24.97
CA ASP A 549 -27.03 -2.25 -26.38
C ASP A 549 -26.29 -1.02 -26.90
N THR A 550 -24.97 -1.15 -26.98
CA THR A 550 -24.06 -0.13 -27.51
C THR A 550 -23.77 -0.31 -29.01
N SER A 551 -24.32 -1.36 -29.64
CA SER A 551 -24.21 -1.53 -31.09
C SER A 551 -25.12 -0.50 -31.77
N SER A 552 -24.49 0.41 -32.52
CA SER A 552 -25.16 1.48 -33.27
C SER A 552 -25.68 0.96 -34.60
#